data_AF-A0A530LQC7-F1
#
_entry.id   AF-A0A530LQC7-F1
#
_cell.length_a   1.000
_cell.length_b   1.000
_cell.length_c   1.000
_cell.angle_alpha   90.00
_cell.angle_beta   90.00
_cell.angle_gamma   90.00
#
_symmetry.space_group_name_H-M   'P 1'
#
loop_
_entity.id
_entity.type
_entity.pdbx_description
1 polymer ?
#
loop_
_entity_poly.entity_id
_entity_poly.type
_entity_poly.pdbx_seq_one_letter_code
_entity_poly.pdbx_strand_id
1 'polypeptide(L)' 'LVHWGDLDRPDIALWTLYPSRRLLSARVSAFIDHLKQAFPMGTPDELAAYIGK' A
#
# COMPACT_ATOMS: atom_id res chain seq x y z
N LEU A 1 -8.81 -26.63 15.36
CA LEU A 1 -9.19 -25.31 14.85
C LEU A 1 -10.44 -25.47 13.99
N VAL A 2 -11.46 -24.63 14.19
CA VAL A 2 -12.66 -24.62 13.34
C VAL A 2 -12.39 -23.71 12.16
N HIS A 3 -12.68 -24.16 10.95
CA HIS A 3 -12.55 -23.37 9.72
C HIS A 3 -13.81 -22.51 9.56
N TRP A 4 -13.66 -21.18 9.60
CA TRP A 4 -14.79 -20.23 9.57
C TRP A 4 -15.23 -19.86 8.14
N GLY A 5 -14.57 -20.39 7.12
CA GLY A 5 -14.87 -20.17 5.70
C GLY A 5 -13.74 -19.46 4.97
N ASP A 6 -13.70 -19.67 3.65
CA ASP A 6 -12.80 -18.94 2.76
C ASP A 6 -13.40 -17.56 2.46
N LEU A 7 -12.60 -16.52 2.69
CA LEU A 7 -12.94 -15.17 2.27
C LEU A 7 -12.36 -14.97 0.87
N ASP A 8 -13.22 -14.89 -0.14
CA ASP A 8 -12.89 -14.27 -1.44
C ASP A 8 -12.63 -12.78 -1.19
N ARG A 9 -11.43 -12.47 -0.69
CA ARG A 9 -11.06 -11.11 -0.31
C ARG A 9 -10.62 -10.37 -1.56
N PRO A 10 -11.20 -9.20 -1.87
CA PRO A 10 -10.70 -8.39 -2.98
C PRO A 10 -9.23 -8.03 -2.73
N ASP A 11 -8.45 -7.92 -3.81
CA ASP A 11 -7.04 -7.55 -3.75
C ASP A 11 -6.87 -6.29 -2.90
N ILE A 12 -5.99 -6.38 -1.90
CA ILE A 12 -5.64 -5.25 -1.05
C ILE A 12 -4.71 -4.35 -1.86
N ALA A 13 -5.26 -3.25 -2.37
CA ALA A 13 -4.50 -2.24 -3.10
C ALA A 13 -4.11 -1.08 -2.17
N LEU A 14 -2.86 -0.62 -2.27
CA LEU A 14 -2.37 0.57 -1.58
C LEU A 14 -2.69 1.81 -2.40
N TRP A 15 -3.47 2.74 -1.82
CA TRP A 15 -3.86 3.99 -2.48
C TRP A 15 -3.28 5.19 -1.75
N THR A 16 -2.68 6.11 -2.50
CA THR A 16 -2.28 7.43 -1.99
C THR A 16 -3.20 8.49 -2.59
N LEU A 17 -4.19 8.94 -1.80
CA LEU A 17 -5.07 10.03 -2.20
C LEU A 17 -4.39 11.38 -1.91
N TYR A 18 -4.16 12.20 -2.93
CA TYR A 18 -3.61 13.56 -2.76
C TYR A 18 -4.58 14.63 -3.26
N PRO A 19 -5.08 15.52 -2.39
CA PRO A 19 -6.01 16.58 -2.77
C PRO A 19 -5.23 17.81 -3.25
N SER A 20 -4.78 17.84 -4.49
CA SER A 20 -4.35 19.10 -5.14
C SER A 20 -4.21 18.94 -6.65
N ARG A 21 -4.62 19.98 -7.39
CA ARG A 21 -4.40 20.10 -8.85
C ARG A 21 -3.08 20.79 -9.21
N ARG A 22 -2.29 21.22 -8.22
CA ARG A 22 -0.97 21.85 -8.40
C ARG A 22 0.15 20.83 -8.15
N LEU A 23 1.29 21.07 -8.78
CA LEU A 23 2.53 20.27 -8.68
C LEU A 23 2.72 19.71 -7.26
N LEU A 24 2.89 18.40 -7.19
CA LEU A 24 3.25 17.69 -5.95
C LEU A 24 4.47 18.38 -5.33
N SER A 25 4.37 18.71 -4.04
CA SER A 25 5.55 19.22 -3.33
C SER A 25 6.66 18.16 -3.37
N ALA A 26 7.92 18.61 -3.36
CA ALA A 26 9.07 17.69 -3.42
C ALA A 26 9.01 16.60 -2.32
N ARG A 27 8.49 16.94 -1.14
CA ARG A 27 8.31 15.99 -0.03
C ARG A 27 7.25 14.93 -0.34
N VAL A 28 6.13 15.30 -0.97
CA VAL A 28 5.10 14.31 -1.33
C VAL A 28 5.61 13.43 -2.47
N SER A 29 6.29 13.98 -3.48
CA SER A 29 6.90 13.17 -4.54
C SER A 29 7.88 12.14 -3.98
N ALA A 30 8.81 12.57 -3.12
CA ALA A 30 9.77 11.68 -2.48
C ALA A 30 9.09 10.59 -1.64
N PHE A 31 7.99 10.91 -0.96
CA PHE A 31 7.22 9.93 -0.20
C PHE A 31 6.53 8.89 -1.12
N ILE A 32 5.95 9.32 -2.23
CA ILE A 32 5.38 8.40 -3.23
C ILE A 32 6.46 7.51 -3.83
N ASP A 33 7.63 8.05 -4.15
CA ASP A 33 8.74 7.27 -4.69
C ASP A 33 9.26 6.25 -3.67
N HIS A 34 9.33 6.62 -2.40
CA HIS A 34 9.66 5.69 -1.32
C HIS A 34 8.64 4.56 -1.20
N LEU A 35 7.34 4.86 -1.26
CA LEU A 35 6.29 3.83 -1.22
C LEU A 35 6.39 2.87 -2.42
N LYS A 36 6.65 3.37 -3.63
CA LYS A 36 6.87 2.51 -4.82
C LYS A 36 8.09 1.60 -4.68
N GLN A 37 9.14 2.07 -4.01
CA GLN A 37 10.32 1.26 -3.73
C GLN A 37 10.07 0.21 -2.63
N ALA A 38 9.28 0.56 -1.62
CA ALA A 38 8.95 -0.31 -0.49
C ALA A 38 7.90 -1.38 -0.83
N PHE A 39 6.99 -1.08 -1.76
CA PHE A 39 5.90 -1.97 -2.20
C PHE A 39 5.90 -2.15 -3.73
N PRO A 40 6.89 -2.85 -4.31
CA PRO A 40 7.00 -3.01 -5.76
C PRO A 40 5.84 -3.76 -6.40
N MET A 41 5.31 -4.78 -5.71
CA MET A 41 4.16 -5.56 -6.18
C MET A 41 2.84 -4.99 -5.67
N GLY A 42 2.87 -4.11 -4.66
CA GLY A 42 1.68 -3.50 -4.09
C GLY A 42 0.75 -4.51 -3.44
N THR A 43 1.32 -5.61 -2.92
CA THR A 43 0.54 -6.74 -2.39
C THR A 43 0.31 -6.60 -0.89
N PRO A 44 -0.77 -7.19 -0.36
CA PRO A 44 -1.00 -7.24 1.08
C PRO A 44 0.11 -7.92 1.87
N ASP A 45 0.78 -8.92 1.28
CA ASP A 45 1.89 -9.63 1.92
C ASP A 45 3.10 -8.70 2.17
N GLU A 46 3.42 -7.81 1.22
CA GLU A 46 4.48 -6.80 1.40
C GLU A 46 4.15 -5.86 2.58
N LEU A 47 2.89 -5.44 2.71
CA LEU A 47 2.45 -4.60 3.82
C LEU A 47 2.50 -5.35 5.17
N ALA A 48 2.06 -6.60 5.21
CA ALA A 48 2.13 -7.43 6.40
C ALA A 48 3.57 -7.64 6.88
N ALA A 49 4.50 -7.89 5.93
CA ALA A 49 5.93 -8.01 6.22
C ALA A 49 6.56 -6.68 6.68
N TYR A 50 6.08 -5.55 6.18
CA TYR A 50 6.57 -4.22 6.57
C TYR A 50 6.13 -3.81 7.99
N ILE A 51 4.91 -4.14 8.41
CA ILE A 51 4.36 -3.81 9.74
C ILE A 51 4.82 -4.77 10.84
N GLY A 52 5.10 -6.03 10.50
CA GLY A 52 5.51 -7.07 11.44
C GLY A 52 6.96 -6.96 11.97
N LYS A 53 7.65 -5.85 11.74
CA LYS A 53 9.06 -5.61 12.07
C LYS A 53 9.19 -4.51 13.11
#